data_AF-I6E4T1-F1
#
_entry.id   AF-I6E4T1-F1
#
_cell.length_a   1.000
_cell.length_b   1.000
_cell.length_c   1.000
_cell.angle_alpha   90.00
_cell.angle_beta   90.00
_cell.angle_gamma   90.00
#
_symmetry.space_group_name_H-M   'P 1'
#
loop_
_entity.id
_entity.type
_entity.pdbx_description
1 polymer ?
#
loop_
_entity_poly.entity_id
_entity_poly.type
_entity_poly.pdbx_seq_one_letter_code
_entity_poly.pdbx_strand_id
1 'polypeptide(L)'
;LTNDFSEKSSYFQSQVDKIRKEAYAGAAAGIVAGPFGLIISYSIAAGVVEGKLIPELKNKLKSVQNFFTTLSNTVKQANKDIDAAKLKLTTEIAAIGEIKTETETTRFYVDYDDLMLSLLKEAAKKND
;
A
#
# COMPACT_ATOMS: atom_id res chain seq x y z
N LEU A 1 12.98 -0.77 -10.55
CA LEU A 1 12.41 0.58 -10.81
C LEU A 1 13.46 1.66 -10.96
N THR A 2 14.25 2.03 -9.94
CA THR A 2 15.25 3.11 -10.09
C THR A 2 16.28 2.82 -11.20
N ASN A 3 16.75 1.58 -11.31
CA ASN A 3 17.65 1.17 -12.39
C ASN A 3 16.91 1.20 -13.75
N ASP A 4 15.77 0.52 -13.85
CA ASP A 4 15.00 0.41 -15.10
C ASP A 4 14.51 1.77 -15.62
N PHE A 5 14.15 2.69 -14.75
CA PHE A 5 13.60 4.00 -15.11
C PHE A 5 14.68 5.08 -15.28
N SER A 6 15.95 4.74 -15.04
CA SER A 6 17.08 5.59 -15.40
C SER A 6 17.14 5.76 -16.91
N GLU A 7 17.39 6.98 -17.37
CA GLU A 7 17.47 7.30 -18.79
C GLU A 7 18.52 6.45 -19.54
N LYS A 8 19.60 6.07 -18.86
CA LYS A 8 20.68 5.26 -19.44
C LYS A 8 20.38 3.76 -19.47
N SER A 9 19.25 3.32 -18.93
CA SER A 9 18.91 1.90 -18.86
C SER A 9 18.46 1.36 -20.21
N SER A 10 18.69 0.07 -20.44
CA SER A 10 18.19 -0.63 -21.63
C SER A 10 16.66 -0.62 -21.67
N TYR A 11 15.99 -0.72 -20.52
CA TYR A 11 14.54 -0.64 -20.44
C TYR A 11 14.04 0.72 -20.93
N PHE A 12 14.58 1.82 -20.40
CA PHE A 12 14.15 3.17 -20.75
C PHE A 12 14.37 3.45 -22.24
N GLN A 13 15.55 3.11 -22.76
CA GLN A 13 15.85 3.25 -24.19
C GLN A 13 14.91 2.41 -25.06
N SER A 14 14.59 1.18 -24.65
CA SER A 14 13.63 0.34 -25.39
C SER A 14 12.22 0.93 -25.46
N GLN A 15 11.78 1.67 -24.43
CA GLN A 15 10.48 2.35 -24.44
C GLN A 15 10.50 3.55 -25.38
N VAL A 16 11.58 4.33 -25.36
CA VAL A 16 11.79 5.45 -26.29
C VAL A 16 11.77 4.94 -27.73
N ASP A 17 12.49 3.86 -28.02
CA ASP A 17 12.57 3.29 -29.36
C ASP A 17 11.23 2.76 -29.85
N LYS A 18 10.45 2.09 -28.98
CA LYS A 18 9.09 1.63 -29.31
C LYS A 18 8.17 2.79 -29.67
N ILE A 19 8.16 3.83 -28.85
CA ILE A 19 7.34 5.02 -29.08
C ILE A 19 7.72 5.70 -30.41
N ARG A 20 9.02 5.86 -30.67
CA ARG A 20 9.49 6.44 -31.94
C ARG A 20 9.11 5.57 -33.13
N LYS A 21 9.29 4.25 -33.03
CA LYS A 21 8.94 3.31 -34.09
C LYS A 21 7.45 3.34 -34.41
N GLU A 22 6.60 3.40 -33.39
CA GLU A 22 5.14 3.53 -33.55
C GLU A 22 4.78 4.87 -34.22
N ALA A 23 5.43 5.96 -33.81
CA ALA A 23 5.26 7.26 -34.45
C ALA A 23 5.63 7.21 -35.94
N TYR A 24 6.79 6.64 -36.31
CA TYR A 24 7.20 6.58 -37.72
C TYR A 24 6.40 5.59 -38.57
N ALA A 25 5.83 4.53 -37.98
CA ALA A 25 5.02 3.55 -38.67
C ALA A 25 3.55 3.98 -38.83
N GLY A 26 3.06 4.89 -37.99
CA GLY A 26 1.71 5.43 -38.08
C GLY A 26 1.59 6.47 -39.21
N ALA A 27 0.52 6.41 -40.00
CA ALA A 27 0.02 7.61 -40.68
C ALA A 27 -0.17 8.68 -39.60
N ALA A 28 0.23 9.94 -39.84
CA ALA A 28 0.34 11.04 -38.87
C ALA A 28 -0.97 11.38 -38.10
N ALA A 29 -1.47 10.43 -37.32
CA ALA A 29 -2.79 10.39 -36.72
C ALA A 29 -2.65 10.70 -35.24
N GLY A 30 -2.39 11.98 -34.92
CA GLY A 30 -2.64 12.62 -33.63
C GLY A 30 -1.81 12.17 -32.42
N ILE A 31 -1.76 10.88 -32.10
CA ILE A 31 -1.27 10.33 -30.83
C ILE A 31 -0.47 9.03 -31.00
N VAL A 32 0.36 8.73 -30.00
CA VAL A 32 1.16 7.51 -29.88
C VAL A 32 1.04 6.99 -28.45
N ALA A 33 0.88 5.68 -28.31
CA ALA A 33 0.80 5.06 -27.00
C ALA A 33 2.19 4.80 -26.41
N GLY A 34 2.34 5.06 -25.11
CA GLY A 34 3.52 4.77 -24.32
C GLY A 34 3.20 3.81 -23.16
N PRO A 35 4.22 3.41 -22.38
CA PRO A 35 4.05 2.46 -21.30
C PRO A 35 3.12 3.01 -20.20
N PHE A 36 2.48 2.09 -19.47
CA PHE A 36 1.61 2.41 -18.32
C PHE A 36 0.42 3.32 -18.65
N GLY A 37 -0.08 3.27 -19.90
CA GLY A 37 -1.19 4.11 -20.35
C GLY A 37 -0.79 5.57 -20.57
N LEU A 38 0.49 5.85 -20.84
CA LEU A 38 0.92 7.14 -21.36
C LEU A 38 0.36 7.32 -22.77
N ILE A 39 -0.23 8.48 -23.07
CA ILE A 39 -0.62 8.87 -24.42
C ILE A 39 0.05 10.22 -24.68
N ILE A 40 0.80 10.31 -25.77
CA ILE A 40 1.49 11.53 -26.19
C ILE A 40 1.16 11.85 -27.63
N SER A 41 1.28 13.11 -28.03
CA SER A 41 1.03 13.48 -29.42
C SER A 41 2.10 12.91 -30.36
N TYR A 42 1.72 12.68 -31.61
CA TYR A 42 2.66 12.28 -32.67
C TYR A 42 3.87 13.22 -32.72
N SER A 43 3.66 14.53 -32.61
CA SER A 43 4.75 15.51 -32.71
C SER A 43 5.78 15.36 -31.58
N ILE A 44 5.36 14.98 -30.37
CA ILE A 44 6.27 14.67 -29.27
C ILE A 44 6.97 13.32 -29.51
N ALA A 45 6.22 12.30 -29.94
CA ALA A 45 6.72 10.95 -30.13
C ALA A 45 7.73 10.83 -31.29
N ALA A 46 7.46 11.49 -32.42
CA ALA A 46 8.32 11.53 -33.61
C ALA A 46 9.49 12.52 -33.49
N GLY A 47 9.58 13.27 -32.38
CA GLY A 47 10.64 14.27 -32.18
C GLY A 47 10.46 15.57 -32.97
N VAL A 48 9.28 15.82 -33.55
CA VAL A 48 8.95 17.10 -34.21
C VAL A 48 8.97 18.25 -33.21
N VAL A 49 8.50 18.01 -31.98
CA VAL A 49 8.73 18.89 -30.83
C VAL A 49 9.92 18.34 -30.06
N GLU A 50 11.08 18.95 -30.29
CA GLU A 50 12.34 18.50 -29.72
C GLU A 50 12.31 18.45 -28.18
N GLY A 51 12.93 17.40 -27.63
CA GLY A 51 13.16 17.29 -26.19
C GLY A 51 11.94 17.02 -25.31
N LYS A 52 10.73 16.81 -25.85
CA LYS A 52 9.51 16.57 -25.04
C LYS A 52 9.26 15.11 -24.68
N LEU A 53 9.67 14.16 -25.51
CA LEU A 53 9.42 12.73 -25.28
C LEU A 53 10.06 12.22 -23.97
N ILE A 54 11.34 12.54 -23.75
CA ILE A 54 12.10 12.05 -22.59
C ILE A 54 11.49 12.56 -21.26
N PRO A 55 11.17 13.87 -21.12
CA PRO A 55 10.46 14.37 -19.94
C PRO A 55 9.10 13.71 -19.70
N GLU A 56 8.26 13.53 -20.73
CA GLU A 56 6.93 12.91 -20.59
C GLU A 56 7.04 11.47 -20.08
N LEU A 57 7.96 10.69 -20.67
CA LEU A 57 8.23 9.33 -20.24
C LEU A 57 8.77 9.30 -18.80
N LYS A 58 9.74 10.17 -18.46
CA LYS A 58 10.27 10.27 -17.09
C LYS A 58 9.19 10.61 -16.06
N ASN A 59 8.29 11.54 -16.38
CA ASN A 59 7.19 11.92 -15.49
C ASN A 59 6.26 10.73 -15.22
N LYS A 60 5.91 9.99 -16.27
CA LYS A 60 5.07 8.80 -16.12
C LYS A 60 5.75 7.73 -15.26
N LEU A 61 7.01 7.42 -15.53
CA LEU A 61 7.77 6.42 -14.79
C LEU A 61 7.97 6.84 -13.31
N LYS A 62 8.19 8.13 -13.05
CA LYS A 62 8.24 8.68 -11.69
C LYS A 62 6.91 8.49 -10.95
N SER A 63 5.77 8.67 -11.62
CA SER A 63 4.45 8.39 -11.01
C SER A 63 4.31 6.93 -10.60
N VAL A 64 4.77 5.99 -11.45
CA VAL A 64 4.76 4.55 -11.13
C VAL A 64 5.68 4.25 -9.94
N GLN A 65 6.87 4.84 -9.92
CA GLN A 65 7.80 4.68 -8.80
C GLN A 65 7.20 5.21 -7.49
N ASN A 66 6.59 6.39 -7.50
CA ASN A 66 5.95 6.98 -6.33
C ASN A 66 4.78 6.13 -5.79
N PHE A 67 4.03 5.49 -6.69
CA PHE A 67 2.99 4.54 -6.29
C PHE A 67 3.59 3.39 -5.45
N PHE A 68 4.64 2.74 -5.95
CA PHE A 68 5.29 1.65 -5.21
C PHE A 68 6.02 2.11 -3.95
N THR A 69 6.56 3.34 -3.92
CA THR A 69 7.12 3.92 -2.69
C THR A 69 6.04 4.10 -1.63
N THR A 70 4.87 4.63 -2.01
CA THR A 70 3.73 4.80 -1.10
C THR A 70 3.25 3.44 -0.58
N LEU A 71 3.03 2.48 -1.49
CA LEU A 71 2.66 1.12 -1.12
C LEU A 71 3.67 0.46 -0.18
N SER A 72 4.97 0.60 -0.47
CA SER A 72 6.03 0.04 0.39
C SER A 72 5.98 0.61 1.80
N ASN A 73 5.75 1.92 1.94
CA ASN A 73 5.62 2.56 3.24
C ASN A 73 4.38 2.08 3.99
N THR A 74 3.24 1.96 3.31
CA THR A 74 2.00 1.42 3.88
C THR A 74 2.19 -0.02 4.38
N VAL A 75 2.80 -0.89 3.56
CA VAL A 75 3.05 -2.29 3.94
C VAL A 75 4.01 -2.38 5.11
N LYS A 76 5.08 -1.57 5.13
CA LYS A 76 6.02 -1.52 6.26
C LYS A 76 5.32 -1.12 7.56
N GLN A 77 4.42 -0.15 7.51
CA GLN A 77 3.69 0.28 8.70
C GLN A 77 2.71 -0.80 9.15
N ALA A 78 1.91 -1.34 8.22
CA ALA A 78 0.98 -2.43 8.53
C ALA A 78 1.69 -3.66 9.12
N ASN A 79 2.90 -3.98 8.66
CA ASN A 79 3.68 -5.08 9.24
C ASN A 79 4.06 -4.81 10.71
N LYS A 80 4.48 -3.58 11.03
CA LYS A 80 4.76 -3.19 12.42
C LYS A 80 3.52 -3.24 13.30
N ASP A 81 2.39 -2.78 12.77
CA ASP A 81 1.12 -2.77 13.50
C ASP A 81 0.65 -4.20 13.77
N ILE A 82 0.82 -5.12 12.81
CA ILE A 82 0.53 -6.55 12.98
C ILE A 82 1.46 -7.18 14.03
N ASP A 83 2.76 -6.89 13.98
CA ASP A 83 3.72 -7.42 14.96
C ASP A 83 3.38 -6.93 16.38
N ALA A 84 3.01 -5.66 16.52
CA ALA A 84 2.57 -5.09 17.79
C ALA A 84 1.27 -5.72 18.30
N ALA A 85 0.28 -5.91 17.41
CA ALA A 85 -0.97 -6.59 17.76
C ALA A 85 -0.73 -8.05 18.17
N LYS A 86 0.15 -8.77 17.47
CA LYS A 86 0.54 -10.15 17.81
C LYS A 86 1.20 -10.24 19.18
N LEU A 87 2.10 -9.31 19.49
CA LEU A 87 2.72 -9.23 20.80
C LEU A 87 1.66 -9.00 21.88
N LYS A 88 0.78 -8.01 21.68
CA LYS A 88 -0.31 -7.72 22.63
C LYS A 88 -1.21 -8.93 22.82
N LEU A 89 -1.65 -9.59 21.75
CA LEU A 89 -2.48 -10.80 21.84
C LEU A 89 -1.80 -11.90 22.64
N THR A 90 -0.49 -12.09 22.47
CA THR A 90 0.26 -13.09 23.26
C THR A 90 0.21 -12.77 24.76
N THR A 91 0.41 -11.51 25.13
CA THR A 91 0.30 -11.04 26.51
C THR A 91 -1.12 -11.20 27.07
N GLU A 92 -2.14 -10.77 26.33
CA GLU A 92 -3.53 -10.86 26.78
C GLU A 92 -3.98 -12.32 26.91
N ILE A 93 -3.53 -13.22 26.03
CA ILE A 93 -3.81 -14.66 26.14
C ILE A 93 -3.21 -15.23 27.44
N ALA A 94 -1.98 -14.84 27.79
CA ALA A 94 -1.37 -15.26 29.05
C ALA A 94 -2.17 -14.73 30.26
N ALA A 95 -2.53 -13.45 30.25
CA ALA A 95 -3.31 -12.82 31.32
C ALA A 95 -4.71 -13.46 31.47
N ILE A 96 -5.38 -13.77 30.36
CA ILE A 96 -6.66 -14.52 30.39
C ILE A 96 -6.48 -15.90 31.02
N GLY A 97 -5.37 -16.58 30.75
CA GLY A 97 -5.04 -17.87 31.37
C GLY A 97 -4.86 -17.76 32.89
N GLU A 98 -4.20 -16.70 33.36
CA GLU A 98 -4.05 -16.41 34.79
C GLU A 98 -5.40 -16.11 35.46
N ILE A 99 -6.20 -15.20 34.86
CA ILE A 99 -7.55 -14.86 35.35
C ILE A 99 -8.45 -16.11 35.39
N LYS A 100 -8.37 -16.98 34.37
CA LYS A 100 -9.11 -18.25 34.37
C LYS A 100 -8.75 -19.11 35.57
N THR A 101 -7.46 -19.25 35.87
CA THR A 101 -6.99 -20.06 37.00
C THR A 101 -7.47 -19.49 38.33
N GLU A 102 -7.42 -18.17 38.51
CA GLU A 102 -7.97 -17.50 39.70
C GLU A 102 -9.49 -17.71 39.80
N THR A 103 -10.20 -17.53 38.69
CA THR A 103 -11.65 -17.68 38.57
C THR A 103 -12.12 -19.09 38.94
N GLU A 104 -11.39 -20.13 38.53
CA GLU A 104 -11.72 -21.53 38.86
C GLU A 104 -11.75 -21.81 40.36
N THR A 105 -11.01 -21.04 41.16
CA THR A 105 -10.96 -21.18 42.63
C THR A 105 -11.82 -20.15 43.36
N THR A 106 -12.39 -19.19 42.65
CA THR A 106 -13.20 -18.11 43.21
C THR A 106 -14.64 -18.57 43.48
N ARG A 107 -15.19 -18.24 44.65
CA ARG A 107 -16.60 -18.55 44.98
C ARG A 107 -17.52 -17.45 44.45
N PHE A 108 -18.40 -17.81 43.51
CA PHE A 108 -19.34 -16.88 42.90
C PHE A 108 -20.69 -16.75 43.64
N TYR A 109 -20.99 -17.67 44.56
CA TYR A 109 -22.20 -17.60 45.39
C TYR A 109 -21.91 -16.78 46.65
N VAL A 110 -22.18 -15.48 46.55
CA VAL A 110 -22.03 -14.49 47.62
C VAL A 110 -23.22 -13.53 47.60
N ASP A 111 -23.46 -12.88 48.74
CA ASP A 111 -24.50 -11.84 48.86
C ASP A 111 -23.95 -10.53 48.27
N TYR A 112 -24.26 -10.27 47.00
CA TYR A 112 -23.81 -9.08 46.30
C TYR A 112 -24.73 -7.89 46.63
N ASP A 113 -24.14 -6.76 47.03
CA ASP A 113 -24.88 -5.50 47.12
C ASP A 113 -25.27 -4.96 45.73
N ASP A 114 -26.17 -3.98 45.71
CA ASP A 114 -26.68 -3.37 44.48
C ASP A 114 -25.57 -2.74 43.61
N LEU A 115 -24.52 -2.22 44.22
CA LEU A 115 -23.39 -1.62 43.50
C LEU A 115 -22.56 -2.71 42.80
N MET A 116 -22.23 -3.80 43.48
CA MET A 116 -21.52 -4.94 42.91
C MET A 116 -22.33 -5.61 41.79
N LEU A 117 -23.64 -5.78 41.99
CA LEU A 117 -24.53 -6.28 40.95
C LEU A 117 -24.55 -5.35 39.73
N SER A 118 -24.60 -4.04 39.93
CA SER A 118 -24.55 -3.06 38.85
C SER A 118 -23.22 -3.16 38.09
N LEU A 119 -22.09 -3.24 38.79
CA LEU A 119 -20.77 -3.33 38.17
C LEU A 119 -20.60 -4.60 37.35
N LEU A 120 -21.02 -5.75 37.87
CA LEU A 120 -20.94 -7.03 37.14
C LEU A 120 -21.81 -7.01 35.87
N LYS A 121 -23.04 -6.49 35.97
CA LYS A 121 -23.94 -6.36 34.82
C LYS A 121 -23.37 -5.42 33.75
N GLU A 122 -22.83 -4.27 34.15
CA GLU A 122 -22.25 -3.31 33.20
C GLU A 122 -20.93 -3.81 32.58
N ALA A 123 -20.11 -4.55 33.34
CA ALA A 123 -18.91 -5.18 32.81
C ALA A 123 -19.25 -6.27 31.77
N ALA A 124 -20.28 -7.08 32.02
CA ALA A 124 -20.74 -8.08 31.07
C ALA A 124 -21.28 -7.45 29.78
N LYS A 125 -22.15 -6.43 29.89
CA LYS A 125 -22.77 -5.75 28.72
C LYS A 125 -21.77 -5.09 27.78
N LYS A 126 -20.62 -4.63 28.26
CA LYS A 126 -19.60 -3.97 27.42
C LYS A 126 -18.94 -4.92 26.42
N ASN A 127 -19.12 -6.22 26.60
CA ASN A 127 -18.51 -7.28 25.78
C ASN A 127 -19.50 -7.96 24.82
N ASP A 128 -20.79 -7.54 24.80
CA ASP A 128 -21.81 -7.92 23.80
C ASP A 128 -21.96 -6.83 22.73
#